data_AF-A0A1Z9CWX9-F1
#
_entry.id   AF-A0A1Z9CWX9-F1
#
_cell.length_a   1.000
_cell.length_b   1.000
_cell.length_c   1.000
_cell.angle_alpha   90.00
_cell.angle_beta   90.00
_cell.angle_gamma   90.00
#
_symmetry.space_group_name_H-M   'P 1'
#
loop_
_entity.id
_entity.type
_entity.pdbx_description
1 polymer ?
#
loop_
_entity_poly.entity_id
_entity_poly.type
_entity_poly.pdbx_seq_one_letter_code
_entity_poly.pdbx_strand_id
1 'polypeptide(L)'
;MILILSISNILLDKKYKLTHLRISTFGLIVSFIQFIMSLIFGFLKINRNFDLLKNIMLSFLAVVFIFIGWSIHTRQNNSRKKHFRIFVFFLIGLLFIFFGD
;
A
#
# COMPACT_ATOMS: atom_id res chain seq x y z
N MET A 1 -8.98 -5.68 3.20
CA MET A 1 -10.19 -4.84 2.96
C MET A 1 -10.10 -3.99 1.68
N ILE A 2 -9.06 -3.16 1.50
CA ILE A 2 -8.93 -2.22 0.36
C ILE A 2 -8.90 -2.93 -1.02
N LEU A 3 -8.21 -4.08 -1.11
CA LEU A 3 -8.15 -4.89 -2.34
C LEU A 3 -9.53 -5.42 -2.75
N ILE A 4 -10.28 -5.98 -1.79
CA ILE A 4 -11.64 -6.52 -2.00
C ILE A 4 -12.59 -5.42 -2.47
N LEU A 5 -12.52 -4.24 -1.84
CA LEU A 5 -13.29 -3.07 -2.23
C LEU A 5 -12.92 -2.57 -3.63
N SER A 6 -11.64 -2.60 -3.98
CA SER A 6 -11.19 -2.13 -5.30
C SER A 6 -11.59 -3.10 -6.42
N ILE A 7 -11.44 -4.42 -6.21
CA ILE A 7 -11.91 -5.45 -7.15
C ILE A 7 -13.42 -5.37 -7.37
N SER A 8 -14.20 -5.31 -6.28
CA SER A 8 -15.67 -5.29 -6.40
C SER A 8 -16.17 -4.04 -7.11
N ASN A 9 -15.54 -2.88 -6.89
CA ASN A 9 -15.91 -1.65 -7.58
C ASN A 9 -15.50 -1.64 -9.07
N ILE A 10 -14.46 -2.37 -9.46
CA ILE A 10 -14.10 -2.57 -10.88
C ILE A 10 -15.13 -3.49 -11.55
N LEU A 11 -15.52 -4.60 -10.91
CA LEU A 11 -16.51 -5.53 -11.44
C LEU A 11 -17.90 -4.89 -11.59
N LEU A 12 -18.28 -4.01 -10.66
CA LEU A 12 -19.58 -3.36 -10.62
C LEU A 12 -19.62 -1.99 -11.31
N ASP A 13 -18.54 -1.58 -11.99
CA ASP A 13 -18.40 -0.28 -12.67
C ASP A 13 -18.87 0.92 -11.84
N LYS A 14 -18.59 0.88 -10.53
CA LYS A 14 -19.06 1.91 -9.63
C LYS A 14 -18.31 3.22 -9.86
N LYS A 15 -19.06 4.33 -9.84
CA LYS A 15 -18.49 5.68 -9.89
C LYS A 15 -17.59 5.92 -8.67
N TYR A 16 -16.43 6.53 -8.91
CA TYR A 16 -15.50 6.86 -7.84
C TYR A 16 -16.05 8.01 -6.98
N LYS A 17 -16.31 7.72 -5.70
CA LYS A 17 -16.79 8.66 -4.69
C LYS A 17 -15.67 9.13 -3.75
N LEU A 18 -15.90 10.26 -3.07
CA LEU A 18 -15.01 10.79 -2.03
C LEU A 18 -14.74 9.80 -0.88
N THR A 19 -15.69 8.90 -0.59
CA THR A 19 -15.51 7.84 0.40
C THR A 19 -14.38 6.87 0.03
N HIS A 20 -14.25 6.51 -1.26
CA HIS A 20 -13.18 5.63 -1.74
C HIS A 20 -11.81 6.32 -1.67
N LEU A 21 -11.77 7.63 -1.91
CA LEU A 21 -10.56 8.43 -1.72
C LEU A 21 -10.12 8.40 -0.25
N ARG A 22 -11.04 8.65 0.69
CA ARG A 22 -10.77 8.62 2.13
C ARG A 22 -10.23 7.25 2.56
N ILE A 23 -10.82 6.16 2.07
CA ILE A 23 -10.36 4.80 2.36
C ILE A 23 -8.94 4.57 1.82
N SER A 24 -8.63 5.04 0.60
CA SER A 24 -7.29 4.92 0.03
C SER A 24 -6.25 5.74 0.80
N THR A 25 -6.59 6.97 1.23
CA THR A 25 -5.71 7.78 2.09
C THR A 25 -5.49 7.14 3.46
N PHE A 26 -6.53 6.54 4.06
CA PHE A 26 -6.35 5.78 5.31
C PHE A 26 -5.43 4.59 5.12
N GLY A 27 -5.57 3.86 4.01
CA GLY A 27 -4.65 2.79 3.65
C GLY A 27 -3.19 3.25 3.58
N LEU A 28 -2.95 4.40 2.95
CA LEU A 28 -1.61 4.99 2.87
C LEU A 28 -1.04 5.32 4.26
N ILE A 29 -1.84 5.94 5.13
CA ILE A 29 -1.43 6.26 6.51
C ILE A 29 -1.05 4.99 7.28
N VAL A 30 -1.87 3.95 7.18
CA VAL A 30 -1.59 2.66 7.83
C VAL A 30 -0.27 2.06 7.34
N SER A 31 0.04 2.16 6.04
CA SER A 31 1.33 1.69 5.50
C SER A 31 2.53 2.47 6.07
N PHE A 32 2.40 3.78 6.27
CA PHE A 32 3.44 4.58 6.94
C PHE A 32 3.64 4.15 8.40
N ILE A 33 2.54 3.92 9.14
CA ILE A 33 2.61 3.43 10.51
C ILE A 33 3.28 2.05 10.56
N GLN A 34 2.93 1.16 9.63
CA GLN A 34 3.55 -0.17 9.53
C GLN A 34 5.05 -0.09 9.26
N PHE A 35 5.50 0.83 8.40
CA PHE A 35 6.92 1.05 8.16
C PHE A 35 7.67 1.54 9.41
N ILE A 36 7.07 2.45 10.19
CA ILE A 36 7.65 2.92 11.45
C ILE A 36 7.74 1.76 12.45
N MET A 37 6.70 0.93 12.57
CA MET A 37 6.72 -0.26 13.42
C MET A 37 7.80 -1.25 13.00
N SER A 38 7.98 -1.47 11.70
CA SER A 38 9.05 -2.32 11.13
C SER A 38 10.45 -1.80 11.47
N LEU A 39 10.65 -0.48 11.40
CA LEU A 39 11.89 0.17 11.85
C LEU A 39 12.15 -0.05 13.34
N ILE A 40 11.15 0.20 14.20
CA ILE A 40 11.30 0.03 15.67
C ILE A 40 11.65 -1.42 16.00
N PHE A 41 10.95 -2.39 15.40
CA PHE A 41 11.27 -3.81 15.56
C PHE A 41 12.69 -4.14 15.07
N GLY A 42 13.09 -3.54 13.95
CA GLY A 42 14.43 -3.68 13.41
C GLY A 42 15.51 -3.20 14.39
N PHE A 43 15.29 -2.06 15.05
CA PHE A 43 16.22 -1.52 16.05
C PHE A 43 16.25 -2.32 17.36
N LEU A 44 15.12 -2.84 17.82
CA LEU A 44 15.05 -3.66 19.04
C LEU A 44 15.73 -5.02 18.85
N LYS A 45 15.70 -5.57 17.63
CA LYS A 45 16.37 -6.81 17.29
C LYS A 45 17.86 -6.53 17.03
N ILE A 46 18.65 -6.46 18.10
CA ILE A 46 20.13 -6.25 18.13
C ILE A 46 20.94 -7.35 17.40
N ASN A 47 20.32 -8.22 16.60
CA ASN A 47 21.04 -9.25 15.86
C ASN A 47 21.55 -8.69 14.53
N ARG A 48 22.85 -8.79 14.21
CA ARG A 48 23.40 -8.26 12.95
C ARG A 48 23.21 -9.22 11.76
N ASN A 49 21.99 -9.67 11.53
CA ASN A 49 21.69 -10.48 10.35
C ASN A 49 21.27 -9.60 9.17
N PHE A 50 21.74 -9.96 7.97
CA PHE A 50 21.34 -9.35 6.70
C PHE A 50 19.81 -9.30 6.50
N ASP A 51 19.08 -10.21 7.15
CA ASP A 51 17.62 -10.30 7.12
C ASP A 51 16.93 -9.02 7.62
N LEU A 52 17.53 -8.29 8.55
CA LEU A 52 16.97 -7.02 9.05
C LEU A 52 17.02 -5.92 7.99
N LEU A 53 18.17 -5.79 7.32
CA LEU A 53 18.33 -4.81 6.26
C LEU A 53 17.39 -5.13 5.10
N LYS A 54 17.22 -6.42 4.77
CA LYS A 54 16.23 -6.89 3.80
C LYS A 54 14.80 -6.47 4.20
N ASN A 55 14.36 -6.76 5.42
CA ASN A 55 12.99 -6.45 5.87
C ASN A 55 12.70 -4.95 5.89
N ILE A 56 13.66 -4.14 6.34
CA ILE A 56 13.56 -2.67 6.34
C ILE A 56 13.48 -2.14 4.89
N MET A 57 14.34 -2.64 3.99
CA MET A 57 14.33 -2.24 2.58
C MET A 57 13.01 -2.62 1.88
N LEU A 58 12.48 -3.81 2.14
CA LEU A 58 11.20 -4.26 1.57
C LEU A 58 10.01 -3.46 2.13
N SER A 59 10.00 -3.18 3.43
CA SER A 59 8.99 -2.32 4.07
C SER A 59 9.02 -0.90 3.51
N PHE A 60 10.21 -0.35 3.26
CA PHE A 60 10.38 0.96 2.61
C PHE A 60 9.84 0.94 1.18
N LEU A 61 10.21 -0.07 0.39
CA LEU A 61 9.75 -0.23 -0.99
C LEU A 61 8.22 -0.33 -1.05
N ALA A 62 7.60 -1.08 -0.12
CA ALA A 62 6.15 -1.19 -0.02
C ALA A 62 5.49 0.20 0.12
N VAL A 63 5.98 1.04 1.03
CA VAL A 63 5.44 2.40 1.23
C VAL A 63 5.61 3.25 -0.03
N VAL A 64 6.78 3.22 -0.66
CA VAL A 64 7.04 3.98 -1.90
C VAL A 64 6.05 3.59 -3.01
N PHE A 65 5.85 2.29 -3.23
CA PHE A 65 4.89 1.81 -4.24
C PHE A 65 3.45 2.21 -3.92
N ILE A 66 3.03 2.09 -2.66
CA ILE A 66 1.68 2.49 -2.22
C ILE A 66 1.49 4.00 -2.39
N PHE A 67 2.50 4.81 -2.06
CA PHE A 67 2.49 6.26 -2.24
C PHE A 67 2.41 6.67 -3.72
N ILE A 68 3.20 6.03 -4.58
CA ILE A 68 3.16 6.24 -6.03
C ILE A 68 1.75 5.91 -6.56
N GLY A 69 1.18 4.78 -6.15
CA GLY A 69 -0.19 4.41 -6.53
C GLY A 69 -1.23 5.41 -6.06
N TRP A 70 -1.05 5.94 -4.86
CA TRP A 70 -1.89 7.00 -4.32
C TRP A 70 -1.78 8.30 -5.14
N SER A 71 -0.57 8.72 -5.52
CA SER A 71 -0.35 9.91 -6.34
C SER A 71 -0.97 9.78 -7.74
N ILE A 72 -0.77 8.63 -8.40
CA ILE A 72 -1.22 8.44 -9.78
C ILE A 72 -2.74 8.27 -9.88
N HIS A 73 -3.40 7.56 -8.95
CA HIS A 73 -4.86 7.41 -9.01
C HIS A 73 -5.58 8.75 -8.75
N THR A 74 -5.00 9.64 -7.95
CA THR A 74 -5.60 10.95 -7.65
C THR A 74 -5.74 11.82 -8.91
N ARG A 75 -4.79 11.72 -9.84
CA ARG A 75 -4.75 12.47 -11.12
C ARG A 75 -5.62 11.90 -12.24
N GLN A 76 -6.34 10.79 -12.01
CA GLN A 76 -7.11 10.12 -13.06
C GLN A 76 -8.57 10.54 -13.14
N ASN A 77 -9.09 10.75 -14.35
CA ASN A 77 -10.49 11.17 -14.54
C ASN A 77 -11.45 9.98 -14.66
N ASN A 78 -10.96 8.82 -15.14
CA ASN A 78 -11.80 7.65 -15.34
C ASN A 78 -11.91 6.81 -14.04
N SER A 79 -13.13 6.60 -13.56
CA SER A 79 -13.42 5.88 -12.31
C SER A 79 -12.86 4.45 -12.31
N ARG A 80 -13.02 3.71 -13.42
CA ARG A 80 -12.50 2.33 -13.52
C ARG A 80 -10.98 2.30 -13.41
N LYS A 81 -10.30 3.24 -14.07
CA LYS A 81 -8.83 3.37 -14.01
C LYS A 81 -8.34 3.78 -12.62
N LYS A 82 -9.11 4.57 -11.86
CA LYS A 82 -8.78 4.92 -10.46
C LYS A 82 -8.78 3.69 -9.56
N HIS A 83 -9.85 2.91 -9.58
CA HIS A 83 -9.96 1.69 -8.77
C HIS A 83 -8.89 0.66 -9.14
N PHE A 84 -8.61 0.48 -10.44
CA PHE A 84 -7.58 -0.43 -10.91
C PHE A 84 -6.17 -0.05 -10.41
N ARG A 85 -5.82 1.25 -10.46
CA ARG A 85 -4.52 1.71 -9.97
C ARG A 85 -4.38 1.51 -8.47
N ILE A 86 -5.40 1.86 -7.68
CA ILE A 86 -5.39 1.59 -6.23
C ILE A 86 -5.17 0.09 -5.99
N PHE A 87 -5.91 -0.77 -6.69
CA PHE A 87 -5.78 -2.22 -6.56
C PHE A 87 -4.35 -2.71 -6.84
N VAL A 88 -3.79 -2.37 -7.99
CA VAL A 88 -2.46 -2.86 -8.41
C VAL A 88 -1.37 -2.41 -7.46
N PHE A 89 -1.33 -1.13 -7.09
CA PHE A 89 -0.27 -0.61 -6.23
C PHE A 89 -0.39 -1.09 -4.77
N PHE A 90 -1.61 -1.29 -4.26
CA PHE A 90 -1.81 -1.91 -2.94
C PHE A 90 -1.43 -3.40 -2.95
N LEU A 91 -1.69 -4.11 -4.05
CA LEU A 91 -1.33 -5.52 -4.19
C LEU A 91 0.20 -5.68 -4.19
N ILE A 92 0.90 -4.84 -4.94
CA ILE A 92 2.37 -4.82 -4.99
C ILE A 92 2.95 -4.50 -3.61
N GLY A 93 2.42 -3.48 -2.92
CA GLY A 93 2.86 -3.15 -1.57
C GLY A 93 2.68 -4.30 -0.57
N LEU A 94 1.55 -5.02 -0.68
CA LEU A 94 1.27 -6.18 0.16
C LEU A 94 2.23 -7.35 -0.12
N LEU A 95 2.58 -7.60 -1.40
CA LEU A 95 3.58 -8.59 -1.76
C LEU A 95 4.94 -8.27 -1.13
N PHE A 96 5.37 -7.00 -1.17
CA PHE A 96 6.65 -6.59 -0.56
C PHE A 96 6.67 -6.81 0.95
N ILE A 97 5.55 -6.53 1.63
CA ILE A 97 5.41 -6.82 3.07
C ILE A 97 5.55 -8.32 3.31
N PHE A 98 4.82 -9.16 2.56
CA PHE A 98 4.85 -10.61 2.75
C PHE A 98 6.23 -11.25 2.50
N PHE A 99 7.01 -10.72 1.55
CA PHE A 99 8.38 -11.19 1.31
C PHE A 99 9.41 -10.64 2.30
N GLY A 100 9.03 -9.61 3.06
CA GLY A 100 9.82 -8.91 4.05
C GLY A 100 9.43 -9.23 5.49
N ASP A 101 8.65 -10.28 5.71
CA ASP A 101 8.46 -10.96 7.01
C ASP A 101 9.24 -12.28 6.99
#